data_AF-A0A8J5K764-F1
#
_entry.id   AF-A0A8J5K764-F1
#
_cell.length_a   1.000
_cell.length_b   1.000
_cell.length_c   1.000
_cell.angle_alpha   90.00
_cell.angle_beta   90.00
_cell.angle_gamma   90.00
#
_symmetry.space_group_name_H-M   'P 1'
#
loop_
_entity.id
_entity.type
_entity.pdbx_description
1 polymer ?
#
loop_
_entity_poly.entity_id
_entity_poly.type
_entity_poly.pdbx_seq_one_letter_code
_entity_poly.pdbx_strand_id
1 'polypeptide(L)'
;MNDSFSWKEVTVRCLCAAWRPLWPECALQRDFEGFEELEEEAVLHEIVALGNSMGLEVDDDDVEELVEEHSKELSTEELLELHKEENETLKRSLTSEESGEEEDKEESRIIPAKDLKDAFFCWSKLSKLAEDYHPDVGSVQKAISSWYSALRMDFNEDILLCVNVHLKTANV
;
A
#
# COMPACT_ATOMS: atom_id res chain seq x y z
N MET A 1 -8.30 8.53 24.65
CA MET A 1 -9.40 7.57 24.45
C MET A 1 -8.78 6.19 24.37
N ASN A 2 -9.39 5.18 25.00
CA ASN A 2 -8.80 3.84 25.11
C ASN A 2 -9.17 3.02 23.87
N ASP A 3 -8.42 3.21 22.79
CA ASP A 3 -8.76 2.68 21.45
C ASP A 3 -8.62 1.16 21.34
N SER A 4 -7.98 0.51 22.32
CA SER A 4 -7.78 -0.94 22.37
C SER A 4 -9.07 -1.76 22.54
N PHE A 5 -10.15 -1.14 23.03
CA PHE A 5 -11.44 -1.83 23.18
C PHE A 5 -12.23 -1.92 21.87
N SER A 6 -12.00 -1.02 20.90
CA SER A 6 -12.81 -0.96 19.67
C SER A 6 -12.46 -2.08 18.68
N TRP A 7 -11.22 -2.57 18.71
CA TRP A 7 -10.76 -3.65 17.84
C TRP A 7 -11.32 -5.03 18.20
N LYS A 8 -11.77 -5.20 19.46
CA LYS A 8 -12.36 -6.48 19.91
C LYS A 8 -13.69 -6.80 19.23
N GLU A 9 -14.40 -5.79 18.71
CA GLU A 9 -15.66 -5.97 17.98
C GLU A 9 -15.45 -6.19 16.47
N VAL A 10 -14.23 -5.99 15.98
CA VAL A 10 -13.92 -6.12 14.55
C VAL A 10 -13.66 -7.60 14.23
N THR A 11 -14.68 -8.25 13.66
CA THR A 11 -14.52 -9.62 13.18
C THR A 11 -13.62 -9.69 11.94
N VAL A 12 -12.96 -10.83 11.70
CA VAL A 12 -12.19 -11.10 10.47
C VAL A 12 -13.04 -10.83 9.22
N ARG A 13 -14.33 -11.18 9.25
CA ARG A 13 -15.28 -10.87 8.19
C ARG A 13 -15.41 -9.36 7.92
N CYS A 14 -15.41 -8.53 8.95
CA CYS A 14 -15.44 -7.06 8.81
C CYS A 14 -14.15 -6.55 8.14
N LEU A 15 -12.99 -7.08 8.53
CA LEU A 15 -11.70 -6.77 7.92
C LEU A 15 -11.67 -7.20 6.45
N CYS A 16 -12.01 -8.46 6.13
CA CYS A 16 -12.06 -8.95 4.76
C CYS A 16 -13.02 -8.12 3.89
N ALA A 17 -14.19 -7.74 4.41
CA ALA A 17 -15.14 -6.91 3.68
C ALA A 17 -14.60 -5.50 3.39
N ALA A 18 -13.88 -4.90 4.35
CA ALA A 18 -13.27 -3.59 4.19
C ALA A 18 -12.10 -3.62 3.19
N TRP A 19 -11.32 -4.69 3.17
CA TRP A 19 -10.15 -4.84 2.30
C TRP A 19 -10.49 -5.34 0.89
N ARG A 20 -11.64 -5.98 0.69
CA ARG A 20 -12.08 -6.54 -0.59
C ARG A 20 -12.04 -5.58 -1.79
N PRO A 21 -12.41 -4.29 -1.67
CA PRO A 21 -12.32 -3.35 -2.78
C PRO A 21 -10.88 -2.95 -3.14
N LEU A 22 -9.96 -3.02 -2.17
CA LEU A 22 -8.57 -2.59 -2.32
C LEU A 22 -7.66 -3.76 -2.72
N TRP A 23 -7.93 -4.96 -2.18
CA TRP A 23 -7.17 -6.16 -2.47
C TRP A 23 -8.09 -7.38 -2.57
N PRO A 24 -8.72 -7.60 -3.75
CA PRO A 24 -9.67 -8.69 -3.96
C PRO A 24 -9.09 -10.08 -3.74
N GLU A 25 -7.80 -10.27 -4.05
CA GLU A 25 -7.08 -11.56 -3.97
C GLU A 25 -6.80 -12.01 -2.53
N CYS A 26 -6.47 -11.08 -1.62
CA CYS A 26 -6.29 -11.33 -0.19
C CYS A 26 -7.63 -11.41 0.57
N ALA A 27 -8.67 -10.78 0.03
CA ALA A 27 -10.04 -10.89 0.55
C ALA A 27 -10.83 -12.04 -0.07
N LEU A 28 -10.18 -12.92 -0.84
CA LEU A 28 -10.70 -14.25 -1.07
C LEU A 28 -10.82 -14.88 0.30
N GLN A 29 -12.08 -14.98 0.73
CA GLN A 29 -12.49 -15.68 1.91
C GLN A 29 -11.82 -17.05 1.79
N ARG A 30 -10.74 -17.30 2.56
CA ARG A 30 -10.46 -18.66 2.98
C ARG A 30 -11.73 -19.01 3.75
N ASP A 31 -12.65 -19.68 3.08
CA ASP A 31 -13.86 -20.16 3.68
C ASP A 31 -13.39 -21.20 4.71
N PHE A 32 -13.07 -20.74 5.93
CA PHE A 32 -12.78 -21.60 7.07
C PHE A 32 -14.05 -22.35 7.53
N GLU A 33 -15.17 -22.15 6.83
CA GLU A 33 -16.42 -22.88 6.99
C GLU A 33 -16.24 -24.31 6.48
N GLY A 34 -15.72 -25.19 7.35
CA GLY A 34 -15.39 -26.58 7.03
C GLY A 34 -14.08 -27.08 7.61
N PHE A 35 -13.25 -26.22 8.22
CA PHE A 35 -12.23 -26.69 9.14
C PHE A 35 -12.95 -27.13 10.42
N GLU A 36 -13.01 -28.44 10.64
CA GLU A 36 -13.25 -28.96 11.99
C GLU A 36 -12.19 -28.31 12.91
N GLU A 37 -12.62 -27.85 14.08
CA GLU A 37 -11.72 -27.34 15.12
C GLU A 37 -10.84 -28.52 15.55
N LEU A 38 -9.74 -28.71 14.81
CA LEU A 38 -8.77 -29.75 15.09
C LEU A 38 -8.13 -29.39 16.43
N GLU A 39 -8.08 -30.37 17.34
CA GLU A 39 -7.33 -30.22 18.59
C GLU A 39 -5.91 -29.78 18.24
N GLU A 40 -5.41 -28.73 18.91
CA GLU A 40 -4.11 -28.11 18.63
C GLU A 40 -3.00 -29.16 18.69
N GLU A 41 -3.11 -30.11 19.62
CA GLU A 41 -2.21 -31.25 19.77
C GLU A 41 -2.18 -32.18 18.56
N ALA A 42 -3.31 -32.36 17.86
CA ALA A 42 -3.37 -33.18 16.65
C ALA A 42 -2.61 -32.51 15.49
N VAL A 43 -2.73 -31.19 15.38
CA VAL A 43 -2.04 -30.40 14.35
C VAL A 43 -0.53 -30.39 14.59
N LEU A 44 -0.08 -30.21 15.84
CA LEU A 44 1.34 -30.26 16.21
C LEU A 44 1.96 -31.61 15.83
N HIS A 45 1.31 -32.71 16.22
CA HIS A 45 1.81 -34.05 15.92
C HIS A 45 1.85 -34.35 14.41
N GLU A 46 0.90 -33.84 13.62
CA GLU A 46 0.93 -33.97 12.16
C GLU A 46 2.10 -33.19 11.53
N ILE A 47 2.38 -31.97 12.02
CA ILE A 47 3.51 -31.15 11.55
C ILE A 47 4.84 -31.84 11.87
N VAL A 48 5.00 -32.35 13.09
CA VAL A 48 6.19 -33.10 13.52
C VAL A 48 6.37 -34.37 12.69
N ALA A 49 5.30 -35.13 12.46
CA ALA A 49 5.35 -36.32 11.62
C ALA A 49 5.75 -35.99 10.17
N LEU A 50 5.25 -34.87 9.64
CA LEU A 50 5.59 -34.40 8.29
C LEU A 50 7.06 -33.97 8.21
N GLY A 51 7.56 -33.18 9.17
CA GLY A 51 8.97 -32.77 9.25
C GLY A 51 9.90 -33.98 9.28
N ASN A 52 9.61 -34.94 10.15
CA ASN A 52 10.34 -36.20 10.24
C ASN A 52 10.29 -37.02 8.93
N SER A 53 9.14 -37.04 8.25
CA SER A 53 9.01 -37.71 6.94
C SER A 53 9.86 -37.06 5.84
N MET A 54 10.13 -35.76 5.96
CA MET A 54 11.02 -35.00 5.07
C MET A 54 12.49 -35.11 5.49
N GLY A 55 12.80 -35.84 6.56
CA GLY A 55 14.15 -36.01 7.10
C GLY A 55 14.63 -34.84 7.95
N LEU A 56 13.73 -33.98 8.40
CA LEU A 56 14.00 -32.96 9.41
C LEU A 56 13.83 -33.60 10.79
N GLU A 57 14.79 -33.41 11.69
CA GLU A 57 14.67 -33.82 13.09
C GLU A 57 13.94 -32.68 13.80
N VAL A 58 12.63 -32.82 13.96
CA VAL A 58 11.72 -31.82 14.54
C VAL A 58 10.93 -32.50 15.65
N ASP A 59 10.80 -31.84 16.79
CA ASP A 59 9.92 -32.22 17.91
C ASP A 59 8.82 -31.17 18.18
N ASP A 60 7.97 -31.45 19.17
CA ASP A 60 6.84 -30.57 19.49
C ASP A 60 7.32 -29.20 20.02
N ASP A 61 8.43 -29.17 20.76
CA ASP A 61 9.02 -27.95 21.32
C ASP A 61 9.55 -27.04 20.19
N ASP A 62 10.16 -27.62 19.14
CA ASP A 62 10.62 -26.88 17.96
C ASP A 62 9.47 -26.17 17.23
N VAL A 63 8.30 -26.81 17.16
CA VAL A 63 7.11 -26.23 16.51
C VAL A 63 6.51 -25.14 17.38
N GLU A 64 6.47 -25.34 18.70
CA GLU A 64 5.96 -24.35 19.65
C GLU A 64 6.86 -23.11 19.69
N GLU A 65 8.19 -23.26 19.70
CA GLU A 65 9.15 -22.15 19.62
C GLU A 65 8.94 -21.33 18.34
N LEU A 66 8.76 -21.98 17.19
CA LEU A 66 8.55 -21.31 15.92
C LEU A 66 7.23 -20.51 15.91
N VAL A 67 6.17 -21.08 16.47
CA VAL A 67 4.87 -20.42 16.58
C VAL A 67 4.98 -19.21 17.51
N GLU A 68 5.65 -19.36 18.66
CA GLU A 68 5.87 -18.26 19.60
C GLU A 68 6.69 -17.12 18.98
N GLU A 69 7.81 -17.42 18.31
CA GLU A 69 8.66 -16.43 17.63
C GLU A 69 7.84 -15.62 16.61
N HIS A 70 6.97 -16.28 15.84
CA HIS A 70 6.18 -15.65 14.79
C HIS A 70 4.85 -15.05 15.28
N SER A 71 4.43 -15.38 16.51
CA SER A 71 3.27 -14.77 17.17
C SER A 71 3.57 -13.38 17.73
N LYS A 72 4.85 -13.00 17.79
CA LYS A 72 5.27 -11.68 18.24
C LYS A 72 4.76 -10.61 17.27
N GLU A 73 3.64 -9.99 17.62
CA GLU A 73 3.15 -8.82 16.92
C GLU A 73 4.21 -7.71 16.96
N LEU A 74 4.51 -7.13 15.79
CA LEU A 74 5.37 -5.96 15.71
C LEU A 74 4.72 -4.80 16.47
N SER A 75 5.48 -4.19 17.38
CA SER A 75 5.03 -2.97 18.02
C SER A 75 4.92 -1.82 17.01
N THR A 76 4.11 -0.81 17.35
CA THR A 76 3.98 0.41 16.55
C THR A 76 5.32 1.10 16.31
N GLU A 77 6.22 1.03 17.28
CA GLU A 77 7.57 1.57 17.24
C GLU A 77 8.46 0.79 16.26
N GLU A 78 8.44 -0.55 16.30
CA GLU A 78 9.20 -1.41 15.37
C GLU A 78 8.72 -1.23 13.92
N LEU A 79 7.40 -1.08 13.70
CA LEU A 79 6.84 -0.78 12.37
C LEU A 79 7.31 0.57 11.82
N LEU A 80 7.36 1.60 12.66
CA LEU A 80 7.86 2.92 12.25
C LEU A 80 9.36 2.89 11.93
N GLU A 81 10.13 2.09 12.67
CA GLU A 81 11.56 1.92 12.43
C GLU A 81 11.82 1.21 11.10
N LEU A 82 11.10 0.11 10.81
CA LEU A 82 11.16 -0.58 9.51
C LEU A 82 10.79 0.34 8.35
N HIS A 83 9.71 1.13 8.48
CA HIS A 83 9.31 2.09 7.44
C HIS A 83 10.38 3.15 7.19
N LYS A 84 11.10 3.57 8.22
CA LYS A 84 12.22 4.51 8.09
C LYS A 84 13.40 3.86 7.38
N GLU A 85 13.76 2.63 7.72
CA GLU A 85 14.84 1.89 7.05
C GLU A 85 14.54 1.66 5.56
N GLU A 86 13.32 1.25 5.22
CA GLU A 86 12.89 1.08 3.84
C GLU A 86 12.99 2.38 3.04
N ASN A 87 12.53 3.50 3.61
CA ASN A 87 12.68 4.81 2.96
C ASN A 87 14.13 5.23 2.78
N GLU A 88 15.01 4.95 3.75
CA GLU A 88 16.43 5.28 3.64
C GLU A 88 17.18 4.37 2.65
N THR A 89 16.79 3.11 2.52
CA THR A 89 17.33 2.20 1.48
C THR A 89 16.87 2.61 0.09
N LEU A 90 15.61 3.01 -0.08
CA LEU A 90 15.09 3.57 -1.33
C LEU A 90 15.83 4.86 -1.72
N LYS A 91 16.06 5.79 -0.77
CA LYS A 91 16.85 7.00 -1.03
C LYS A 91 18.28 6.68 -1.44
N ARG A 92 18.90 5.66 -0.83
CA ARG A 92 20.28 5.27 -1.13
C ARG A 92 20.42 4.59 -2.48
N SER A 93 19.46 3.76 -2.89
CA SER A 93 19.45 3.18 -4.24
C SER A 93 19.32 4.27 -5.30
N LEU A 94 18.42 5.24 -5.10
CA LEU A 94 18.25 6.39 -6.00
C LEU A 94 19.48 7.31 -6.11
N THR A 95 20.34 7.34 -5.10
CA THR A 95 21.56 8.17 -5.09
C THR A 95 22.83 7.40 -5.49
N SER A 96 22.81 6.07 -5.46
CA SER A 96 23.96 5.24 -5.82
C SER A 96 24.08 5.01 -7.33
N GLU A 97 23.00 5.20 -8.09
CA GLU A 97 23.00 5.07 -9.56
C GLU A 97 23.52 6.34 -10.27
N GLU A 98 23.87 7.41 -9.53
CA GLU A 98 24.33 8.70 -10.08
C GLU A 98 25.85 8.75 -10.37
N SER A 99 26.65 7.76 -9.96
CA SER A 99 28.11 7.76 -10.21
C SER A 99 28.56 6.58 -11.07
N GLY A 100 28.36 6.63 -12.39
CA GLY A 100 28.98 5.67 -13.30
C GLY A 100 28.46 5.66 -14.73
N GLU A 101 29.13 6.45 -15.57
CA GLU A 101 29.34 6.26 -17.02
C GLU A 101 28.16 6.48 -17.99
N GLU A 102 28.45 7.34 -18.98
CA GLU A 102 27.63 7.76 -20.11
C GLU A 102 27.18 6.57 -20.98
N GLU A 103 25.87 6.37 -21.15
CA GLU A 103 25.27 5.87 -22.41
C GLU A 103 23.77 6.19 -22.42
N ASP A 104 23.31 6.74 -23.54
CA ASP A 104 21.98 7.30 -23.79
C ASP A 104 20.82 6.48 -23.19
N LYS A 105 20.29 6.94 -22.07
CA LYS A 105 18.93 6.62 -21.61
C LYS A 105 18.21 7.93 -21.37
N GLU A 106 17.06 8.07 -22.00
CA GLU A 106 16.13 9.17 -21.80
C GLU A 106 15.91 9.35 -20.30
N GLU A 107 16.62 10.34 -19.77
CA GLU A 107 16.71 10.67 -18.36
C GLU A 107 15.28 11.00 -17.92
N SER A 108 14.65 10.06 -17.22
CA SER A 108 13.39 10.32 -16.54
C SER A 108 13.69 11.35 -15.46
N ARG A 109 13.65 12.63 -15.85
CA ARG A 109 13.87 13.78 -14.98
C ARG A 109 12.87 13.68 -13.85
N ILE A 110 13.35 13.23 -12.69
CA ILE A 110 12.55 13.18 -11.49
C ILE A 110 12.21 14.62 -11.14
N ILE A 111 10.96 15.02 -11.34
CA ILE A 111 10.49 16.37 -11.04
C ILE A 111 10.44 16.52 -9.51
N PRO A 112 11.13 17.50 -8.91
CA PRO A 112 11.04 17.74 -7.47
C PRO A 112 9.60 17.96 -7.02
N ALA A 113 9.19 17.38 -5.89
CA ALA A 113 7.81 17.43 -5.40
C ALA A 113 7.27 18.87 -5.22
N LYS A 114 8.15 19.82 -4.90
CA LYS A 114 7.82 21.24 -4.81
C LYS A 114 7.40 21.80 -6.18
N ASP A 115 8.17 21.51 -7.22
CA ASP A 115 7.91 22.01 -8.57
C ASP A 115 6.66 21.36 -9.16
N LEU A 116 6.43 20.08 -8.85
CA LEU A 116 5.19 19.38 -9.18
C LEU A 116 3.97 20.02 -8.50
N LYS A 117 4.07 20.34 -7.21
CA LYS A 117 3.01 21.02 -6.45
C LYS A 117 2.69 22.41 -7.03
N ASP A 118 3.72 23.17 -7.39
CA ASP A 118 3.57 24.50 -7.99
C ASP A 118 2.91 24.41 -9.37
N ALA A 119 3.26 23.40 -10.18
CA ALA A 119 2.61 23.13 -11.46
C ALA A 119 1.11 22.81 -11.29
N PHE A 120 0.75 21.92 -10.36
CA PHE A 120 -0.66 21.60 -10.08
C PHE A 120 -1.45 22.81 -9.56
N PHE A 121 -0.83 23.65 -8.74
CA PHE A 121 -1.46 24.86 -8.24
C PHE A 121 -1.73 25.87 -9.37
N CYS A 122 -0.75 26.09 -10.25
CA CYS A 122 -0.91 26.93 -11.43
C CYS A 122 -2.00 26.41 -12.37
N TRP A 123 -2.01 25.10 -12.63
CA TRP A 123 -3.04 24.46 -13.44
C TRP A 123 -4.44 24.64 -12.84
N SER A 124 -4.59 24.44 -11.54
CA SER A 124 -5.87 24.60 -10.84
C SER A 124 -6.43 26.02 -10.97
N LYS A 125 -5.57 27.04 -10.90
CA LYS A 125 -5.96 28.44 -11.13
C LYS A 125 -6.41 28.68 -12.57
N LEU A 126 -5.66 28.14 -13.54
CA LEU A 126 -5.97 28.29 -14.96
C LEU A 126 -7.28 27.59 -15.33
N SER A 127 -7.53 26.41 -14.75
CA SER A 127 -8.79 25.67 -14.89
C SER A 127 -10.00 26.50 -14.43
N LYS A 128 -9.93 27.07 -13.21
CA LYS A 128 -10.99 27.93 -12.68
C LYS A 128 -11.23 29.16 -13.54
N LEU A 129 -10.16 29.81 -14.00
CA LEU A 129 -10.26 30.95 -14.90
C LEU A 129 -10.90 30.57 -16.25
N ALA A 130 -10.57 29.40 -16.79
CA ALA A 130 -11.18 28.92 -18.03
C ALA A 130 -12.67 28.61 -17.85
N GLU A 131 -13.08 28.04 -16.71
CA GLU A 131 -14.49 27.79 -16.41
C GLU A 131 -15.30 29.09 -16.25
N ASP A 132 -14.74 30.10 -15.59
CA ASP A 132 -15.43 31.36 -15.30
C ASP A 132 -15.62 32.26 -16.55
N TYR A 133 -14.67 32.21 -17.50
CA TYR A 133 -14.60 33.18 -18.60
C TYR A 133 -14.76 32.57 -20.00
N HIS A 134 -14.69 31.25 -20.16
CA HIS A 134 -14.80 30.63 -21.48
C HIS A 134 -16.28 30.48 -21.89
N PRO A 135 -16.67 30.94 -23.09
CA PRO A 135 -18.07 30.89 -23.55
C PRO A 135 -18.59 29.47 -23.77
N ASP A 136 -17.71 28.48 -23.93
CA ASP A 136 -18.04 27.06 -24.04
C ASP A 136 -17.38 26.27 -22.91
N VAL A 137 -18.10 26.17 -21.79
CA VAL A 137 -17.68 25.44 -20.58
C VAL A 137 -17.51 23.93 -20.87
N GLY A 138 -18.28 23.38 -21.81
CA GLY A 138 -18.22 21.96 -22.18
C GLY A 138 -16.88 21.59 -22.81
N SER A 139 -16.36 22.44 -23.71
CA SER A 139 -15.04 22.25 -24.30
C SER A 139 -13.91 22.39 -23.27
N VAL A 140 -14.05 23.29 -22.30
CA VAL A 140 -13.08 23.47 -21.20
C VAL A 140 -13.03 22.23 -20.30
N GLN A 141 -14.19 21.73 -19.85
CA GLN A 141 -14.28 20.50 -19.04
C GLN A 141 -13.69 19.29 -19.76
N LYS A 142 -13.90 19.18 -21.09
CA LYS A 142 -13.32 18.10 -21.90
C LYS A 142 -11.80 18.19 -21.99
N ALA A 143 -11.24 19.39 -22.12
CA ALA A 143 -9.79 19.59 -22.14
C ALA A 143 -9.16 19.27 -20.77
N ILE A 144 -9.79 19.73 -19.69
CA ILE A 144 -9.35 19.47 -18.31
C ILE A 144 -9.33 17.96 -18.02
N SER A 145 -10.42 17.25 -18.31
CA SER A 145 -10.52 15.80 -18.10
C SER A 145 -9.53 15.01 -18.95
N SER A 146 -9.29 15.43 -20.20
CA SER A 146 -8.28 14.82 -21.07
C SER A 146 -6.88 14.97 -20.48
N TRP A 147 -6.54 16.13 -19.95
CA TRP A 147 -5.23 16.38 -19.32
C TRP A 147 -5.05 15.52 -18.05
N TYR A 148 -6.05 15.44 -17.19
CA TYR A 148 -6.01 14.56 -16.01
C TYR A 148 -5.88 13.08 -16.37
N SER A 149 -6.54 12.63 -17.44
CA SER A 149 -6.41 11.24 -17.91
C SER A 149 -5.02 10.93 -18.46
N ALA A 150 -4.35 11.89 -19.11
CA ALA A 150 -2.99 11.74 -19.59
C ALA A 150 -1.99 11.67 -18.42
N LEU A 151 -2.10 12.60 -17.46
CA LEU A 151 -1.26 12.54 -16.25
C LEU A 151 -1.48 11.29 -15.40
N ARG A 152 -2.69 10.72 -15.44
CA ARG A 152 -2.98 9.45 -14.76
C ARG A 152 -2.19 8.27 -15.32
N MET A 153 -1.75 8.34 -16.57
CA MET A 153 -0.95 7.28 -17.18
C MET A 153 0.55 7.45 -16.91
N ASP A 154 1.02 8.69 -16.68
CA ASP A 154 2.45 9.00 -16.51
C ASP A 154 2.92 8.98 -15.04
N PHE A 155 2.01 9.06 -14.07
CA PHE A 155 2.32 9.01 -12.63
C PHE A 155 1.62 7.83 -11.93
N ASN A 156 2.37 7.11 -11.09
CA ASN A 156 1.88 5.97 -10.30
C ASN A 156 0.59 6.33 -9.51
N GLU A 157 -0.35 5.38 -9.42
CA GLU A 157 -1.68 5.53 -8.77
C GLU A 157 -1.61 6.15 -7.36
N ASP A 158 -0.52 5.93 -6.61
CA ASP A 158 -0.32 6.46 -5.25
C ASP A 158 -0.16 7.99 -5.18
N ILE A 159 0.43 8.62 -6.20
CA ILE A 159 0.61 10.08 -6.24
C ILE A 159 -0.74 10.77 -6.51
N LEU A 160 -1.61 10.12 -7.29
CA LEU A 160 -2.92 10.65 -7.67
C LEU A 160 -3.95 10.55 -6.55
N LEU A 161 -3.82 9.57 -5.66
CA LEU A 161 -4.61 9.49 -4.42
C LEU A 161 -4.37 10.73 -3.54
N CYS A 162 -3.11 11.16 -3.38
CA CYS A 162 -2.76 12.36 -2.62
C CYS A 162 -3.33 13.65 -3.25
N VAL A 163 -3.29 13.77 -4.58
CA VAL A 163 -3.82 14.94 -5.31
C VAL A 163 -5.36 14.95 -5.29
N ASN A 164 -6.03 13.81 -5.43
CA ASN A 164 -7.49 13.72 -5.38
C ASN A 164 -8.06 14.03 -3.99
N VAL A 165 -7.38 13.63 -2.91
CA VAL A 165 -7.78 13.95 -1.54
C VAL A 165 -7.70 15.46 -1.29
N HIS A 166 -6.67 16.13 -1.82
CA HIS A 166 -6.53 17.60 -1.73
C HIS A 166 -7.52 18.37 -2.63
N LEU A 167 -7.89 17.84 -3.79
CA LEU A 167 -8.86 18.51 -4.67
C LEU A 167 -10.30 18.37 -4.18
N LYS A 168 -10.69 17.24 -3.58
CA LYS A 168 -12.02 17.06 -2.98
C LYS A 168 -12.28 17.97 -1.78
N THR A 169 -11.24 18.36 -1.05
CA THR A 169 -11.33 19.29 0.08
C THR A 169 -11.33 20.77 -0.34
N ALA A 170 -10.88 21.09 -1.55
CA ALA A 170 -10.85 22.45 -2.08
C ALA A 170 -12.13 22.86 -2.85
N ASN A 171 -13.11 21.96 -2.97
CA ASN A 171 -14.36 22.18 -3.72
C ASN A 171 -15.63 22.03 -2.85
N VAL A 172 -15.49 22.25 -1.54
CA VAL A 172 -16.60 22.44 -0.57
C VAL A 172 -16.52 23.85 0.00
#